data_AF-A0A819R3U4-F1
#
_entry.id   AF-A0A819R3U4-F1
#
_cell.length_a   1.000
_cell.length_b   1.000
_cell.length_c   1.000
_cell.angle_alpha   90.00
_cell.angle_beta   90.00
_cell.angle_gamma   90.00
#
_symmetry.space_group_name_H-M   'P 1'
#
loop_
_entity.id
_entity.type
_entity.pdbx_description
1 polymer ?
#
loop_
_entity_poly.entity_id
_entity_poly.type
_entity_poly.pdbx_seq_one_letter_code
_entity_poly.pdbx_strand_id
1 'polypeptide(L)'
;IANRIFVILFSFEMLLKMYSLGITGYFVSNFNRFDCFVVIASIIEFVLIYRDLMPPLGISVLRCVRLLRVFKVTRYWTALRNLVASLLNSMKSIASLLLLLFLFIVIFALLGMQMFGGKFDRIFEVEEKPRNNFDSFWSALITVFQILTGEDWNEVLYTGIRALDGLGLVGTVVCAYFIVLFICGNYILLNVFLAIAVDNLADAETLTAAEEEEQKKREEAKLGEERKLNGDVPGVNQEDDGTLGADEKLRKETDNNAIDNGDNVKQDKDNRDIDEGLNEDEMGEQEDEERATARPRRLSELNIVEKVKPIPPYSSLFIFQHTNKFRIFCHRVCNHRAFGYIILICILLSSISLGAEDPVDPDSFRNRILNTADYFFTAVFTVEICLKVISYGLILHPGAFCRNRFNILDIVVVSVSLISMVIKDRAMSVVKILRVLRVLRPLRAINRAKGLKVSIDD
;
A
#
# COMPACT_ATOMS: atom_id res chain seq x y z
N ILE A 1 -5.17 1.30 -40.59
CA ILE A 1 -4.94 -0.15 -40.88
C ILE A 1 -5.15 -1.00 -39.63
N ALA A 2 -4.43 -0.75 -38.53
CA ALA A 2 -4.57 -1.51 -37.27
C ALA A 2 -6.04 -1.64 -36.79
N ASN A 3 -6.81 -0.54 -36.76
CA ASN A 3 -8.21 -0.57 -36.34
C ASN A 3 -9.07 -1.56 -37.15
N ARG A 4 -8.84 -1.64 -38.47
CA ARG A 4 -9.56 -2.57 -39.35
C ARG A 4 -9.21 -4.03 -39.03
N ILE A 5 -7.92 -4.30 -38.82
CA ILE A 5 -7.44 -5.64 -38.44
C ILE A 5 -8.05 -6.06 -37.10
N PHE A 6 -8.02 -5.19 -36.08
CA PHE A 6 -8.60 -5.48 -34.77
C PHE A 6 -10.10 -5.74 -34.82
N VAL A 7 -10.87 -4.98 -35.60
CA VAL A 7 -12.31 -5.23 -35.74
C VAL A 7 -12.58 -6.60 -36.37
N ILE A 8 -11.82 -6.97 -37.41
CA ILE A 8 -11.95 -8.28 -38.04
C ILE A 8 -11.61 -9.40 -37.06
N LEU A 9 -10.47 -9.29 -36.35
CA LEU A 9 -10.04 -10.28 -35.37
C LEU A 9 -11.05 -10.45 -34.22
N PHE A 10 -11.56 -9.34 -33.65
CA PHE A 10 -12.54 -9.42 -32.57
C PHE A 10 -13.90 -9.93 -33.05
N SER A 11 -14.30 -9.59 -34.28
CA SER A 11 -15.51 -10.16 -34.88
C SER A 11 -15.37 -11.66 -35.06
N PHE A 12 -14.20 -12.13 -35.52
CA PHE A 12 -13.92 -13.54 -35.67
C PHE A 12 -13.87 -14.27 -34.33
N GLU A 13 -13.19 -13.71 -33.33
CA GLU A 13 -13.18 -14.21 -31.95
C GLU A 13 -14.61 -14.36 -31.39
N MET A 14 -15.46 -13.36 -31.59
CA MET A 14 -16.87 -13.37 -31.15
C MET A 14 -17.66 -14.48 -31.86
N LEU A 15 -17.55 -14.58 -33.20
CA LEU A 15 -18.25 -15.59 -33.99
C LEU A 15 -17.85 -17.01 -33.62
N LEU A 16 -16.54 -17.26 -33.40
CA LEU A 16 -16.04 -18.55 -32.95
C LEU A 16 -16.61 -18.93 -31.58
N LYS A 17 -16.66 -17.99 -30.63
CA LYS A 17 -17.25 -18.23 -29.30
C LYS A 17 -18.75 -18.51 -29.38
N MET A 18 -19.49 -17.78 -30.23
CA MET A 18 -20.92 -18.02 -30.43
C MET A 18 -21.18 -19.38 -31.09
N TYR A 19 -20.31 -19.80 -32.00
CA TYR A 19 -20.41 -21.12 -32.65
C TYR A 19 -20.10 -22.26 -31.67
N SER A 20 -19.04 -22.14 -30.86
CA SER A 20 -18.62 -23.21 -29.95
C SER A 20 -19.49 -23.36 -28.71
N LEU A 21 -19.97 -22.25 -28.13
CA LEU A 21 -20.78 -22.25 -26.91
C LEU A 21 -22.29 -22.31 -27.18
N GLY A 22 -22.71 -22.11 -28.43
CA GLY A 22 -24.09 -21.83 -28.79
C GLY A 22 -24.51 -20.39 -28.44
N ILE A 23 -25.51 -19.87 -29.15
CA ILE A 23 -25.99 -18.49 -28.99
C ILE A 23 -26.47 -18.24 -27.56
N THR A 24 -27.28 -19.14 -27.01
CA THR A 24 -27.81 -19.03 -25.64
C THR A 24 -26.69 -19.12 -24.60
N GLY A 25 -25.75 -20.04 -24.75
CA GLY A 25 -24.60 -20.21 -23.85
C GLY A 25 -23.66 -19.00 -23.84
N TYR A 26 -23.43 -18.38 -25.01
CA TYR A 26 -22.61 -17.18 -25.12
C TYR A 26 -23.16 -16.02 -24.29
N PHE A 27 -24.48 -15.78 -24.34
CA PHE A 27 -25.15 -14.70 -23.62
C PHE A 27 -25.38 -14.97 -22.13
N VAL A 28 -24.97 -16.11 -21.56
CA VAL A 28 -25.03 -16.31 -20.10
C VAL A 28 -23.96 -15.47 -19.38
N SER A 29 -22.75 -15.36 -19.95
CA SER A 29 -21.64 -14.64 -19.32
C SER A 29 -21.71 -13.13 -19.52
N ASN A 30 -21.70 -12.35 -18.43
CA ASN A 30 -21.68 -10.87 -18.48
C ASN A 30 -20.47 -10.32 -19.27
N PHE A 31 -19.31 -10.97 -19.19
CA PHE A 31 -18.12 -10.56 -19.95
C PHE A 31 -18.28 -10.79 -21.46
N ASN A 32 -18.97 -11.86 -21.86
CA ASN A 32 -19.27 -12.09 -23.28
C ASN A 32 -20.32 -11.10 -23.79
N ARG A 33 -21.33 -10.72 -22.97
CA ARG A 33 -22.28 -9.64 -23.31
C ARG A 33 -21.56 -8.32 -23.58
N PHE A 34 -20.60 -7.96 -22.72
CA PHE A 34 -19.78 -6.75 -22.89
C PHE A 34 -18.90 -6.82 -24.15
N ASP A 35 -18.26 -7.97 -24.40
CA ASP A 35 -17.45 -8.20 -25.60
C ASP A 35 -18.28 -8.03 -26.88
N CYS A 36 -19.50 -8.60 -26.91
CA CYS A 36 -20.44 -8.45 -28.00
C CYS A 36 -20.82 -6.98 -28.25
N PHE A 37 -21.11 -6.22 -27.20
CA PHE A 37 -21.40 -4.80 -27.29
C PHE A 37 -20.22 -4.02 -27.92
N VAL A 38 -18.99 -4.28 -27.47
CA VAL A 38 -17.78 -3.62 -27.98
C VAL A 38 -17.54 -3.95 -29.46
N VAL A 39 -17.75 -5.21 -29.86
CA VAL A 39 -17.61 -5.65 -31.26
C VAL A 39 -18.67 -5.02 -32.15
N ILE A 40 -19.94 -5.06 -31.74
CA ILE A 40 -21.06 -4.45 -32.50
C ILE A 40 -20.84 -2.94 -32.66
N ALA A 41 -20.51 -2.23 -31.59
CA ALA A 41 -20.29 -0.79 -31.65
C ALA A 41 -19.08 -0.43 -32.54
N SER A 42 -18.06 -1.30 -32.58
CA SER A 42 -16.91 -1.16 -33.48
C SER A 42 -17.25 -1.41 -34.95
N ILE A 43 -18.16 -2.35 -35.25
CA ILE A 43 -18.65 -2.60 -36.61
C ILE A 43 -19.52 -1.43 -37.06
N ILE A 44 -20.43 -0.95 -36.20
CA ILE A 44 -21.27 0.22 -36.47
C ILE A 44 -20.41 1.44 -36.78
N GLU A 45 -19.40 1.73 -35.96
CA GLU A 45 -18.44 2.80 -36.23
C GLU A 45 -17.76 2.63 -37.60
N PHE A 46 -17.25 1.43 -37.91
CA PHE A 46 -16.59 1.15 -39.18
C PHE A 46 -17.51 1.40 -40.38
N VAL A 47 -18.76 0.93 -40.31
CA VAL A 47 -19.75 1.11 -41.38
C VAL A 47 -20.11 2.59 -41.56
N LEU A 48 -20.33 3.32 -40.47
CA LEU A 48 -20.70 4.74 -40.52
C LEU A 48 -19.58 5.61 -41.09
N ILE A 49 -18.33 5.31 -40.75
CA ILE A 49 -17.16 6.00 -41.32
C ILE A 49 -16.96 5.62 -42.79
N TYR A 50 -17.11 4.35 -43.15
CA TYR A 50 -16.89 3.88 -44.52
C TYR A 50 -17.96 4.40 -45.50
N ARG A 51 -19.19 4.61 -45.02
CA ARG A 51 -20.33 5.08 -45.83
C ARG A 51 -20.53 6.60 -45.78
N ASP A 52 -19.67 7.34 -45.07
CA ASP A 52 -19.79 8.80 -44.84
C ASP A 52 -21.19 9.24 -44.39
N LEU A 53 -21.85 8.42 -43.54
CA LEU A 53 -23.25 8.62 -43.14
C LEU A 53 -23.43 9.60 -41.98
N MET A 54 -22.37 10.17 -41.40
CA MET A 54 -22.46 11.01 -40.20
C MET A 54 -21.60 12.28 -40.26
N PRO A 55 -22.07 13.36 -39.60
CA PRO A 55 -21.28 14.59 -39.43
C PRO A 55 -20.01 14.34 -38.61
N PRO A 56 -18.96 15.15 -38.79
CA PRO A 56 -17.64 14.94 -38.19
C PRO A 56 -17.64 14.88 -36.65
N LEU A 57 -18.60 15.55 -35.99
CA LEU A 57 -18.77 15.50 -34.53
C LEU A 57 -19.20 14.11 -34.03
N GLY A 58 -20.12 13.44 -34.72
CA GLY A 58 -20.55 12.08 -34.36
C GLY A 58 -19.42 11.07 -34.49
N ILE A 59 -18.58 11.23 -35.51
CA ILE A 59 -17.41 10.38 -35.75
C ILE A 59 -16.39 10.51 -34.60
N SER A 60 -16.24 11.69 -33.99
CA SER A 60 -15.32 11.87 -32.85
C SER A 60 -15.78 11.14 -31.59
N VAL A 61 -17.08 11.14 -31.30
CA VAL A 61 -17.64 10.39 -30.14
C VAL A 61 -17.55 8.88 -30.37
N LEU A 62 -17.86 8.40 -31.59
CA LEU A 62 -17.74 6.98 -31.92
C LEU A 62 -16.30 6.47 -31.83
N ARG A 63 -15.30 7.34 -32.08
CA ARG A 63 -13.89 7.00 -31.83
C ARG A 63 -13.60 6.71 -30.36
N CYS A 64 -14.30 7.36 -29.42
CA CYS A 64 -14.15 7.12 -27.98
C CYS A 64 -14.63 5.71 -27.58
N VAL A 65 -15.59 5.13 -28.29
CA VAL A 65 -16.07 3.75 -28.03
C VAL A 65 -14.95 2.73 -28.18
N ARG A 66 -13.93 3.01 -29.01
CA ARG A 66 -12.75 2.16 -29.14
C ARG A 66 -12.01 1.98 -27.81
N LEU A 67 -12.07 2.97 -26.92
CA LEU A 67 -11.46 2.89 -25.60
C LEU A 67 -12.12 1.78 -24.75
N LEU A 68 -13.38 1.44 -25.00
CA LEU A 68 -14.05 0.34 -24.29
C LEU A 68 -13.36 -1.02 -24.48
N ARG A 69 -12.58 -1.19 -25.56
CA ARG A 69 -11.79 -2.40 -25.80
C ARG A 69 -10.76 -2.65 -24.72
N VAL A 70 -10.25 -1.60 -24.06
CA VAL A 70 -9.29 -1.75 -22.94
C VAL A 70 -9.91 -2.52 -21.78
N PHE A 71 -11.23 -2.39 -21.57
CA PHE A 71 -11.94 -3.14 -20.53
C PHE A 71 -12.02 -4.64 -20.82
N LYS A 72 -11.69 -5.12 -22.04
CA LYS A 72 -11.51 -6.57 -22.27
C LYS A 72 -10.40 -7.16 -21.38
N VAL A 73 -9.42 -6.34 -20.97
CA VAL A 73 -8.34 -6.74 -20.04
C VAL A 73 -8.90 -7.21 -18.68
N THR A 74 -10.03 -6.65 -18.23
CA THR A 74 -10.68 -7.02 -16.96
C THR A 74 -11.03 -8.51 -16.87
N ARG A 75 -11.24 -9.19 -18.00
CA ARG A 75 -11.51 -10.64 -18.04
C ARG A 75 -10.27 -11.47 -17.71
N TYR A 76 -9.09 -10.98 -18.09
CA TYR A 76 -7.83 -11.71 -17.95
C TYR A 76 -7.15 -11.42 -16.61
N TRP A 77 -7.37 -10.23 -16.05
CA TRP A 77 -6.79 -9.82 -14.78
C TRP A 77 -7.76 -10.12 -13.63
N THR A 78 -7.55 -11.25 -12.95
CA THR A 78 -8.38 -11.73 -11.84
C THR A 78 -8.54 -10.70 -10.73
N ALA A 79 -7.47 -9.99 -10.36
CA ALA A 79 -7.53 -8.91 -9.36
C ALA A 79 -8.49 -7.77 -9.78
N LEU A 80 -8.35 -7.28 -11.02
CA LEU A 80 -9.22 -6.21 -11.55
C LEU A 80 -10.67 -6.69 -11.70
N ARG A 81 -10.88 -7.94 -12.13
CA ARG A 81 -12.20 -8.58 -12.21
C ARG A 81 -12.89 -8.60 -10.85
N ASN A 82 -12.18 -9.03 -9.81
CA ASN A 82 -12.71 -9.14 -8.47
C ASN A 82 -13.02 -7.75 -7.88
N LEU A 83 -12.18 -6.74 -8.15
CA LEU A 83 -12.43 -5.34 -7.78
C LEU A 83 -13.71 -4.81 -8.42
N VAL A 84 -13.88 -4.99 -9.75
CA VAL A 84 -15.10 -4.56 -10.45
C VAL A 84 -16.34 -5.28 -9.91
N ALA A 85 -16.25 -6.58 -9.62
CA ALA A 85 -17.36 -7.34 -9.05
C ALA A 85 -17.75 -6.84 -7.65
N SER A 86 -16.76 -6.60 -6.78
CA SER A 86 -16.98 -6.02 -5.44
C SER A 86 -17.65 -4.64 -5.51
N LEU A 87 -17.16 -3.76 -6.40
CA LEU A 87 -17.75 -2.43 -6.61
C LEU A 87 -19.21 -2.50 -7.09
N LEU A 88 -19.53 -3.42 -8.01
CA LEU A 88 -20.89 -3.58 -8.52
C LEU A 88 -21.84 -4.16 -7.46
N ASN A 89 -21.34 -5.04 -6.59
CA ASN A 89 -22.12 -5.62 -5.49
C ASN A 89 -22.45 -4.56 -4.43
N SER A 90 -21.50 -3.69 -4.10
CA SER A 90 -21.71 -2.60 -3.13
C SER A 90 -22.52 -1.43 -3.71
N MET A 91 -22.61 -1.30 -5.04
CA MET A 91 -23.34 -0.20 -5.71
C MET A 91 -24.79 -0.04 -5.22
N LYS A 92 -25.48 -1.13 -4.85
CA LYS A 92 -26.85 -1.06 -4.33
C LYS A 92 -26.94 -0.36 -2.97
N SER A 93 -25.97 -0.61 -2.08
CA SER A 93 -25.85 0.07 -0.77
C SER A 93 -25.53 1.57 -1.00
N ILE A 94 -24.55 1.81 -1.88
CA ILE A 94 -23.98 3.14 -2.14
C ILE A 94 -24.93 4.08 -2.87
N ALA A 95 -25.77 3.55 -3.78
CA ALA A 95 -26.67 4.36 -4.59
C ALA A 95 -27.65 5.20 -3.74
N SER A 96 -28.09 4.67 -2.60
CA SER A 96 -28.99 5.39 -1.68
C SER A 96 -28.31 6.63 -1.07
N LEU A 97 -27.04 6.51 -0.70
CA LEU A 97 -26.23 7.59 -0.14
C LEU A 97 -25.81 8.61 -1.21
N LEU A 98 -25.46 8.15 -2.41
CA LEU A 98 -25.18 9.03 -3.54
C LEU A 98 -26.41 9.83 -3.98
N LEU A 99 -27.60 9.24 -3.89
CA LEU A 99 -28.85 9.95 -4.16
C LEU A 99 -29.07 11.09 -3.15
N LEU A 100 -28.81 10.84 -1.87
CA LEU A 100 -28.90 11.87 -0.82
C LEU A 100 -27.91 13.01 -1.07
N LEU A 101 -26.65 12.67 -1.39
CA LEU A 101 -25.62 13.65 -1.75
C LEU A 101 -26.03 14.46 -2.99
N PHE A 102 -26.54 13.79 -4.04
CA PHE A 102 -26.99 14.46 -5.24
C PHE A 102 -28.17 15.40 -4.98
N LEU A 103 -29.14 14.98 -4.16
CA LEU A 103 -30.25 15.82 -3.73
C LEU A 103 -29.75 17.06 -2.97
N PHE A 104 -28.80 16.89 -2.05
CA PHE A 104 -28.17 18.00 -1.34
C PHE A 104 -27.49 18.99 -2.30
N ILE A 105 -26.71 18.48 -3.27
CA ILE A 105 -26.08 19.31 -4.31
C ILE A 105 -27.14 20.09 -5.10
N VAL A 106 -28.24 19.45 -5.50
CA VAL A 106 -29.33 20.09 -6.25
C VAL A 106 -30.00 21.20 -5.42
N ILE A 107 -30.28 20.96 -4.14
CA ILE A 107 -30.88 21.97 -3.24
C ILE A 107 -29.99 23.21 -3.17
N PHE A 108 -28.70 23.02 -2.91
CA PHE A 108 -27.76 24.15 -2.83
C PHE A 108 -27.51 24.80 -4.18
N ALA A 109 -27.50 24.06 -5.28
CA ALA A 109 -27.38 24.63 -6.62
C ALA A 109 -28.56 25.56 -6.92
N LEU A 110 -29.79 25.13 -6.65
CA LEU A 110 -30.98 25.94 -6.86
C LEU A 110 -31.01 27.15 -5.91
N LEU A 111 -30.64 26.98 -4.64
CA LEU A 111 -30.54 28.09 -3.69
C LEU A 111 -29.48 29.11 -4.14
N GLY A 112 -28.33 28.65 -4.59
CA GLY A 112 -27.26 29.48 -5.14
C GLY A 112 -27.69 30.23 -6.39
N MET A 113 -28.48 29.61 -7.28
CA MET A 113 -29.07 30.32 -8.43
C MET A 113 -29.99 31.48 -7.99
N GLN A 114 -30.83 31.27 -6.97
CA GLN A 114 -31.69 32.35 -6.46
C GLN A 114 -30.89 33.48 -5.79
N MET A 115 -29.80 33.14 -5.10
CA MET A 115 -28.97 34.12 -4.39
C MET A 115 -28.01 34.88 -5.32
N PHE A 116 -27.38 34.19 -6.26
CA PHE A 116 -26.21 34.67 -7.03
C PHE A 116 -26.42 34.73 -8.55
N GLY A 117 -27.54 34.22 -9.08
CA GLY A 117 -27.79 34.17 -10.52
C GLY A 117 -27.74 35.54 -11.19
N GLY A 118 -26.89 35.66 -12.21
CA GLY A 118 -26.63 36.88 -12.99
C GLY A 118 -25.87 37.98 -12.23
N LYS A 119 -25.44 37.73 -10.98
CA LYS A 119 -24.76 38.73 -10.15
C LYS A 119 -23.24 38.68 -10.29
N PHE A 120 -22.68 37.53 -10.66
CA PHE A 120 -21.23 37.36 -10.82
C PHE A 120 -20.71 38.15 -12.04
N ASP A 121 -21.56 38.36 -13.05
CA ASP A 121 -21.27 39.17 -14.24
C ASP A 121 -21.01 40.65 -13.92
N ARG A 122 -21.49 41.16 -12.77
CA ARG A 122 -21.40 42.59 -12.42
C ARG A 122 -20.03 43.03 -11.89
N ILE A 123 -19.19 42.08 -11.51
CA ILE A 123 -17.91 42.34 -10.82
C ILE A 123 -16.75 42.39 -11.82
N PHE A 124 -16.84 41.61 -12.89
CA PHE A 124 -15.81 41.53 -13.90
C PHE A 124 -16.12 42.58 -14.98
N GLU A 125 -15.59 43.79 -14.81
CA GLU A 125 -15.48 44.77 -15.92
C GLU A 125 -14.49 44.31 -17.01
N VAL A 126 -13.91 43.11 -16.86
CA VAL A 126 -12.93 42.48 -17.76
C VAL A 126 -13.62 41.38 -18.57
N GLU A 127 -13.24 41.25 -19.84
CA GLU A 127 -13.87 40.46 -20.91
C GLU A 127 -14.14 38.96 -20.64
N GLU A 128 -13.66 38.36 -19.54
CA GLU A 128 -13.83 36.93 -19.26
C GLU A 128 -14.64 36.65 -17.99
N LYS A 129 -15.83 36.10 -18.21
CA LYS A 129 -16.76 35.63 -17.19
C LYS A 129 -16.20 34.41 -16.42
N PRO A 130 -16.32 34.36 -15.08
CA PRO A 130 -15.92 33.20 -14.29
C PRO A 130 -16.72 31.95 -14.68
N ARG A 131 -16.02 30.82 -14.89
CA ARG A 131 -16.64 29.53 -15.24
C ARG A 131 -17.46 28.95 -14.09
N ASN A 132 -17.09 29.28 -12.86
CA ASN A 132 -17.74 28.94 -11.59
C ASN A 132 -18.81 29.99 -11.23
N ASN A 133 -19.95 29.95 -11.91
CA ASN A 133 -21.09 30.85 -11.69
C ASN A 133 -22.40 30.10 -11.43
N PHE A 134 -23.42 30.85 -11.00
CA PHE A 134 -24.75 30.34 -10.64
C PHE A 134 -25.85 30.74 -11.63
N ASP A 135 -25.52 30.98 -12.91
CA ASP A 135 -26.48 31.54 -13.87
C ASP A 135 -27.36 30.49 -14.53
N SER A 136 -26.84 29.27 -14.65
CA SER A 136 -27.55 28.13 -15.19
C SER A 136 -27.50 26.97 -14.20
N PHE A 137 -28.50 26.09 -14.27
CA PHE A 137 -28.57 24.92 -13.39
C PHE A 137 -27.31 24.06 -13.46
N TRP A 138 -26.79 23.80 -14.66
CA TRP A 138 -25.57 22.99 -14.84
C TRP A 138 -24.32 23.68 -14.29
N SER A 139 -24.18 25.00 -14.49
CA SER A 139 -23.07 25.76 -13.94
C SER A 139 -23.12 25.82 -12.41
N ALA A 140 -24.30 26.04 -11.83
CA ALA A 140 -24.52 26.01 -10.39
C ALA A 140 -24.23 24.63 -9.79
N LEU A 141 -24.66 23.56 -10.46
CA LEU A 141 -24.40 22.18 -10.04
C LEU A 141 -22.89 21.89 -9.98
N ILE A 142 -22.14 22.26 -11.02
CA ILE A 142 -20.68 22.08 -11.08
C ILE A 142 -19.98 22.96 -10.04
N THR A 143 -20.43 24.20 -9.85
CA THR A 143 -19.86 25.13 -8.86
C THR A 143 -20.07 24.61 -7.43
N VAL A 144 -21.26 24.09 -7.11
CA VAL A 144 -21.52 23.45 -5.81
C VAL A 144 -20.65 22.20 -5.65
N PHE A 145 -20.52 21.37 -6.69
CA PHE A 145 -19.63 20.21 -6.66
C PHE A 145 -18.17 20.61 -6.41
N GLN A 146 -17.66 21.65 -7.08
CA GLN A 146 -16.32 22.21 -6.84
C GLN A 146 -16.14 22.66 -5.38
N ILE A 147 -17.16 23.29 -4.78
CA ILE A 147 -17.09 23.69 -3.37
C ILE A 147 -16.99 22.47 -2.44
N LEU A 148 -17.72 21.38 -2.77
CA LEU A 148 -17.65 20.13 -2.02
C LEU A 148 -16.31 19.38 -2.18
N THR A 149 -15.59 19.55 -3.29
CA THR A 149 -14.22 19.00 -3.41
C THR A 149 -13.20 19.79 -2.61
N GLY A 150 -13.56 21.00 -2.17
CA GLY A 150 -12.66 21.93 -1.48
C GLY A 150 -11.66 22.63 -2.40
N GLU A 151 -11.86 22.56 -3.71
CA GLU A 151 -11.01 23.21 -4.70
C GLU A 151 -11.49 24.64 -4.96
N ASP A 152 -10.66 25.64 -4.66
CA ASP A 152 -10.92 27.07 -4.90
C ASP A 152 -12.30 27.56 -4.42
N TRP A 153 -12.86 26.93 -3.39
CA TRP A 153 -14.16 27.30 -2.81
C TRP A 153 -14.15 28.71 -2.19
N ASN A 154 -12.99 29.13 -1.70
CA ASN A 154 -12.73 30.47 -1.19
C ASN A 154 -12.83 31.53 -2.30
N GLU A 155 -12.39 31.23 -3.53
CA GLU A 155 -12.51 32.14 -4.66
C GLU A 155 -13.98 32.36 -5.05
N VAL A 156 -14.78 31.28 -5.05
CA VAL A 156 -16.23 31.36 -5.28
C VAL A 156 -16.92 32.18 -4.18
N LEU A 157 -16.52 31.98 -2.92
CA LEU A 157 -16.99 32.78 -1.78
C LEU A 157 -16.65 34.26 -1.96
N TYR A 158 -15.39 34.60 -2.25
CA TYR A 158 -14.96 35.98 -2.42
C TYR A 158 -15.68 36.68 -3.57
N THR A 159 -15.90 35.95 -4.67
CA THR A 159 -16.70 36.42 -5.81
C THR A 159 -18.14 36.66 -5.38
N GLY A 160 -18.74 35.73 -4.62
CA GLY A 160 -20.09 35.90 -4.08
C GLY A 160 -20.25 37.12 -3.17
N ILE A 161 -19.28 37.40 -2.29
CA ILE A 161 -19.32 38.58 -1.41
C ILE A 161 -19.19 39.86 -2.23
N ARG A 162 -18.28 39.91 -3.20
CA ARG A 162 -18.09 41.06 -4.08
C ARG A 162 -19.32 41.31 -4.98
N ALA A 163 -20.07 40.27 -5.34
CA ALA A 163 -21.27 40.35 -6.18
C ALA A 163 -22.45 41.08 -5.51
N LEU A 164 -22.45 41.14 -4.18
CA LEU A 164 -23.57 41.55 -3.34
C LEU A 164 -23.22 42.75 -2.44
N ASP A 165 -22.42 43.68 -2.99
CA ASP A 165 -22.00 44.93 -2.35
C ASP A 165 -21.11 44.77 -1.08
N GLY A 166 -20.36 43.66 -0.96
CA GLY A 166 -19.28 43.52 0.02
C GLY A 166 -19.70 43.03 1.42
N LEU A 167 -18.90 43.37 2.44
CA LEU A 167 -18.94 42.77 3.79
C LEU A 167 -20.11 43.24 4.70
N GLY A 168 -21.19 43.78 4.14
CA GLY A 168 -22.39 44.14 4.91
C GLY A 168 -23.14 42.91 5.47
N LEU A 169 -24.33 43.14 6.03
CA LEU A 169 -25.22 42.07 6.51
C LEU A 169 -25.50 41.01 5.42
N VAL A 170 -25.61 41.46 4.16
CA VAL A 170 -25.78 40.57 3.00
C VAL A 170 -24.53 39.69 2.80
N GLY A 171 -23.33 40.26 2.87
CA GLY A 171 -22.07 39.51 2.81
C GLY A 171 -21.96 38.45 3.92
N THR A 172 -22.47 38.71 5.12
CA THR A 172 -22.52 37.69 6.20
C THR A 172 -23.43 36.52 5.83
N VAL A 173 -24.59 36.77 5.22
CA VAL A 173 -25.50 35.72 4.74
C VAL A 173 -24.85 34.90 3.62
N VAL A 174 -24.09 35.55 2.72
CA VAL A 174 -23.30 34.87 1.69
C VAL A 174 -22.25 33.95 2.31
N CYS A 175 -21.47 34.44 3.27
CA CYS A 175 -20.50 33.61 4.01
C CYS A 175 -21.19 32.41 4.67
N ALA A 176 -22.36 32.62 5.30
CA ALA A 176 -23.11 31.54 5.93
C ALA A 176 -23.54 30.46 4.91
N TYR A 177 -24.02 30.85 3.72
CA TYR A 177 -24.35 29.91 2.65
C TYR A 177 -23.17 28.99 2.30
N PHE A 178 -22.00 29.57 2.04
CA PHE A 178 -20.81 28.79 1.63
C PHE A 178 -20.24 27.95 2.79
N ILE A 179 -20.23 28.47 4.01
CA ILE A 179 -19.74 27.73 5.19
C ILE A 179 -20.66 26.54 5.49
N VAL A 180 -21.98 26.74 5.48
CA VAL A 180 -22.95 25.66 5.69
C VAL A 180 -22.84 24.63 4.56
N LEU A 181 -22.76 25.06 3.31
CA LEU A 181 -22.55 24.16 2.17
C LEU A 181 -21.28 23.32 2.35
N PHE A 182 -20.16 23.94 2.71
CA PHE A 182 -18.88 23.25 2.88
C PHE A 182 -18.90 22.27 4.05
N ILE A 183 -19.35 22.70 5.23
CA ILE A 183 -19.35 21.86 6.44
C ILE A 183 -20.37 20.72 6.30
N CYS A 184 -21.63 21.03 5.99
CA CYS A 184 -22.67 20.01 5.89
C CYS A 184 -22.42 19.08 4.71
N GLY A 185 -21.97 19.60 3.57
CA GLY A 185 -21.67 18.80 2.40
C GLY A 185 -20.50 17.85 2.61
N ASN A 186 -19.40 18.31 3.22
CA ASN A 186 -18.26 17.45 3.54
C ASN A 186 -18.60 16.43 4.64
N TYR A 187 -19.47 16.79 5.59
CA TYR A 187 -19.99 15.83 6.56
C TYR A 187 -20.78 14.70 5.89
N ILE A 188 -21.65 15.03 4.93
CA ILE A 188 -22.36 14.02 4.14
C ILE A 188 -21.37 13.16 3.34
N LEU A 189 -20.39 13.78 2.65
CA LEU A 189 -19.35 13.05 1.90
C LEU A 189 -18.55 12.09 2.79
N LEU A 190 -18.13 12.55 3.97
CA LEU A 190 -17.39 11.71 4.92
C LEU A 190 -18.24 10.52 5.37
N ASN A 191 -19.52 10.72 5.66
CA ASN A 191 -20.43 9.63 6.02
C ASN A 191 -20.63 8.64 4.86
N VAL A 192 -20.68 9.10 3.61
CA VAL A 192 -20.72 8.21 2.44
C VAL A 192 -19.43 7.41 2.33
N PHE A 193 -18.27 8.05 2.48
CA PHE A 193 -16.96 7.37 2.43
C PHE A 193 -16.80 6.34 3.55
N LEU A 194 -17.16 6.69 4.79
CA LEU A 194 -17.10 5.78 5.93
C LEU A 194 -18.02 4.59 5.75
N ALA A 195 -19.26 4.80 5.28
CA ALA A 195 -20.18 3.70 4.99
C ALA A 195 -19.58 2.73 3.96
N ILE A 196 -19.02 3.25 2.86
CA ILE A 196 -18.35 2.44 1.84
C ILE A 196 -17.15 1.67 2.41
N ALA A 197 -16.33 2.33 3.22
CA ALA A 197 -15.14 1.70 3.79
C ALA A 197 -15.49 0.57 4.77
N VAL A 198 -16.54 0.76 5.58
CA VAL A 198 -17.03 -0.25 6.51
C VAL A 198 -17.65 -1.43 5.76
N ASP A 199 -18.51 -1.17 4.76
CA ASP A 199 -19.11 -2.21 3.93
C ASP A 199 -18.02 -3.03 3.20
N ASN A 200 -17.02 -2.37 2.61
CA ASN A 200 -15.93 -3.05 1.92
C ASN A 200 -15.02 -3.86 2.87
N LEU A 201 -14.78 -3.37 4.10
CA LEU A 201 -13.98 -4.11 5.08
C LEU A 201 -14.72 -5.35 5.57
N ALA A 202 -16.03 -5.22 5.83
CA ALA A 202 -16.88 -6.36 6.20
C ALA A 202 -16.95 -7.41 5.07
N ASP A 203 -17.09 -6.96 3.82
CA ASP A 203 -17.05 -7.84 2.66
C ASP A 203 -15.68 -8.52 2.50
N ALA A 204 -14.58 -7.81 2.77
CA ALA A 204 -13.24 -8.38 2.71
C ALA A 204 -13.03 -9.47 3.79
N GLU A 205 -13.45 -9.23 5.04
CA GLU A 205 -13.35 -10.20 6.13
C GLU A 205 -14.15 -11.48 5.84
N THR A 206 -15.37 -11.34 5.29
CA THR A 206 -16.20 -12.49 4.92
C THR A 206 -15.62 -13.30 3.76
N LEU A 207 -15.04 -12.63 2.76
CA LEU A 207 -14.34 -13.29 1.66
C LEU A 207 -13.10 -14.05 2.14
N THR A 208 -12.27 -13.45 3.01
CA THR A 208 -11.09 -14.15 3.56
C THR A 208 -11.48 -15.35 4.41
N ALA A 209 -12.53 -15.25 5.23
CA ALA A 209 -13.02 -16.37 6.02
C ALA A 209 -13.55 -17.51 5.13
N ALA A 210 -14.25 -17.19 4.04
CA ALA A 210 -14.74 -18.17 3.09
C ALA A 210 -13.59 -18.86 2.32
N GLU A 211 -12.56 -18.12 1.92
CA GLU A 211 -11.37 -18.67 1.26
C GLU A 211 -10.58 -19.59 2.21
N GLU A 212 -10.42 -19.21 3.48
CA GLU A 212 -9.79 -20.05 4.50
C GLU A 212 -10.57 -21.34 4.77
N GLU A 213 -11.90 -21.27 4.84
CA GLU A 213 -12.76 -22.44 5.03
C GLU A 213 -12.68 -23.39 3.82
N GLU A 214 -12.69 -22.84 2.59
CA GLU A 214 -12.52 -23.64 1.38
C GLU A 214 -11.13 -24.27 1.31
N GLN A 215 -10.09 -23.55 1.73
CA GLN A 215 -8.73 -24.06 1.78
C GLN A 215 -8.60 -25.20 2.79
N LYS A 216 -9.17 -25.06 4.00
CA LYS A 216 -9.23 -26.13 5.01
C LYS A 216 -9.95 -27.36 4.47
N LYS A 217 -11.11 -27.19 3.81
CA LYS A 217 -11.83 -28.31 3.19
C LYS A 217 -11.00 -29.01 2.11
N ARG A 218 -10.21 -28.28 1.32
CA ARG A 218 -9.30 -28.84 0.32
C ARG A 218 -8.14 -29.59 0.96
N GLU A 219 -7.59 -29.10 2.07
CA GLU A 219 -6.52 -29.76 2.82
C GLU A 219 -7.03 -31.05 3.49
N GLU A 220 -8.21 -31.02 4.11
CA GLU A 220 -8.87 -32.20 4.69
C GLU A 220 -9.19 -33.26 3.62
N ALA A 221 -9.66 -32.84 2.43
CA ALA A 221 -9.93 -33.75 1.32
C ALA A 221 -8.64 -34.46 0.83
N LYS A 222 -7.53 -33.71 0.72
CA LYS A 222 -6.21 -34.29 0.35
C LYS A 222 -5.71 -35.27 1.41
N LEU A 223 -5.81 -34.92 2.69
CA LEU A 223 -5.41 -35.80 3.79
C LEU A 223 -6.28 -37.07 3.84
N GLY A 224 -7.57 -36.95 3.54
CA GLY A 224 -8.50 -38.07 3.43
C GLY A 224 -8.19 -39.02 2.26
N GLU A 225 -7.74 -38.48 1.12
CA GLU A 225 -7.25 -39.29 0.00
C GLU A 225 -5.91 -39.98 0.30
N GLU A 226 -4.97 -39.28 0.95
CA GLU A 226 -3.69 -39.87 1.37
C GLU A 226 -3.88 -41.00 2.40
N ARG A 227 -4.80 -40.85 3.36
CA ARG A 227 -5.15 -41.92 4.32
C ARG A 227 -5.77 -43.14 3.64
N LYS A 228 -6.58 -42.93 2.59
CA LYS A 228 -7.14 -44.03 1.79
C LYS A 228 -6.09 -44.74 0.94
N LEU A 229 -5.05 -44.02 0.50
CA LEU A 229 -3.94 -44.59 -0.27
C LEU A 229 -2.94 -45.33 0.63
N ASN A 230 -2.68 -44.84 1.85
CA ASN A 230 -1.74 -45.45 2.80
C ASN A 230 -2.31 -46.62 3.61
N GLY A 231 -3.61 -46.91 3.53
CA GLY A 231 -4.18 -48.16 4.05
C GLY A 231 -4.10 -48.32 5.57
N ASP A 232 -4.32 -47.26 6.35
CA ASP A 232 -4.46 -47.39 7.81
C ASP A 232 -5.85 -47.91 8.18
N VAL A 233 -5.89 -49.18 8.59
CA VAL A 233 -7.08 -49.85 9.14
C VAL A 233 -7.34 -49.34 10.56
N PRO A 234 -8.52 -48.81 10.91
CA PRO A 234 -8.86 -48.53 12.30
C PRO A 234 -9.00 -49.86 13.05
N GLY A 235 -8.29 -49.98 14.17
CA GLY A 235 -8.28 -51.18 15.01
C GLY A 235 -9.69 -51.68 15.37
N VAL A 236 -9.90 -52.96 15.09
CA VAL A 236 -11.06 -53.73 15.54
C VAL A 236 -10.95 -53.89 17.06
N ASN A 237 -11.82 -53.21 17.82
CA ASN A 237 -12.01 -53.51 19.23
C ASN A 237 -12.75 -54.84 19.35
N GLN A 238 -12.10 -55.79 20.00
CA GLN A 238 -12.60 -57.11 20.31
C GLN A 238 -13.63 -57.00 21.44
N GLU A 239 -14.78 -57.64 21.23
CA GLU A 239 -15.88 -57.78 22.18
C GLU A 239 -15.43 -58.49 23.46
N ASP A 240 -15.89 -58.02 24.63
CA ASP A 240 -16.16 -58.92 25.74
C ASP A 240 -17.32 -58.40 26.63
N ASP A 241 -18.37 -59.22 26.61
CA ASP A 241 -19.36 -59.57 27.63
C ASP A 241 -20.06 -58.52 28.52
N GLY A 242 -21.39 -58.42 28.32
CA GLY A 242 -22.32 -58.80 29.38
C GLY A 242 -22.89 -57.72 30.30
N THR A 243 -24.20 -57.48 30.13
CA THR A 243 -25.24 -57.59 31.19
C THR A 243 -26.07 -56.32 31.49
N LEU A 244 -27.38 -56.43 31.18
CA LEU A 244 -28.59 -55.84 31.80
C LEU A 244 -28.81 -54.31 31.85
N GLY A 245 -29.88 -53.88 31.17
CA GLY A 245 -31.05 -53.33 31.90
C GLY A 245 -31.29 -51.81 31.87
N ALA A 246 -32.36 -51.44 31.16
CA ALA A 246 -33.37 -50.41 31.47
C ALA A 246 -33.01 -48.91 31.47
N ASP A 247 -33.87 -48.17 30.77
CA ASP A 247 -34.45 -46.84 31.05
C ASP A 247 -33.59 -45.79 31.79
N GLU A 248 -33.47 -44.58 31.22
CA GLU A 248 -34.44 -43.49 31.45
C GLU A 248 -33.91 -42.15 30.88
N LYS A 249 -34.82 -41.36 30.30
CA LYS A 249 -34.61 -39.95 29.95
C LYS A 249 -34.55 -39.10 31.24
N LEU A 250 -33.98 -37.90 31.10
CA LEU A 250 -34.46 -36.60 31.65
C LEU A 250 -33.57 -35.89 32.70
N ARG A 251 -33.57 -34.54 32.56
CA ARG A 251 -33.22 -33.43 33.49
C ARG A 251 -31.79 -32.87 33.38
N LYS A 252 -31.61 -31.63 32.91
CA LYS A 252 -31.98 -30.27 33.42
C LYS A 252 -30.99 -29.72 34.45
N GLU A 253 -30.37 -28.62 34.02
CA GLU A 253 -30.16 -27.33 34.71
C GLU A 253 -29.60 -27.26 36.15
N THR A 254 -28.73 -26.25 36.30
CA THR A 254 -28.46 -25.37 37.47
C THR A 254 -27.30 -25.73 38.41
N ASP A 255 -26.28 -24.86 38.43
CA ASP A 255 -25.83 -24.02 39.58
C ASP A 255 -24.41 -23.48 39.28
N ASN A 256 -24.19 -22.20 38.93
CA ASN A 256 -24.14 -20.99 39.75
C ASN A 256 -23.19 -21.00 40.97
N ASN A 257 -22.10 -20.24 40.79
CA ASN A 257 -21.41 -19.34 41.73
C ASN A 257 -20.88 -19.87 43.06
N ALA A 258 -19.55 -19.81 43.19
CA ALA A 258 -18.87 -19.48 44.46
C ALA A 258 -17.58 -18.69 44.15
N ILE A 259 -17.57 -17.39 44.48
CA ILE A 259 -16.84 -16.76 45.60
C ILE A 259 -15.50 -16.17 45.15
N ASP A 260 -15.55 -14.86 44.98
CA ASP A 260 -14.46 -13.90 45.07
C ASP A 260 -13.92 -13.87 46.50
N ASN A 261 -12.60 -13.97 46.66
CA ASN A 261 -11.87 -13.45 47.80
C ASN A 261 -10.44 -13.14 47.35
N GLY A 262 -10.06 -11.87 47.52
CA GLY A 262 -8.76 -11.35 47.15
C GLY A 262 -7.61 -11.88 47.99
N ASP A 263 -6.40 -11.50 47.59
CA ASP A 263 -5.57 -10.70 48.49
C ASP A 263 -4.38 -10.07 47.75
N ASN A 264 -4.04 -8.87 48.22
CA ASN A 264 -2.81 -8.15 47.93
C ASN A 264 -1.58 -9.01 48.24
N VAL A 265 -0.44 -8.75 47.59
CA VAL A 265 0.80 -8.33 48.28
C VAL A 265 1.90 -7.94 47.28
N LYS A 266 2.56 -6.84 47.68
CA LYS A 266 3.77 -6.15 47.22
C LYS A 266 4.90 -7.12 46.85
N GLN A 267 5.59 -6.91 45.74
CA GLN A 267 6.81 -6.11 45.62
C GLN A 267 7.89 -6.55 46.62
N ASP A 268 8.90 -7.26 46.14
CA ASP A 268 10.28 -6.99 46.54
C ASP A 268 11.27 -7.40 45.46
N LYS A 269 12.13 -6.44 45.13
CA LYS A 269 13.38 -6.62 44.42
C LYS A 269 14.39 -7.14 45.44
N ASP A 270 15.20 -8.13 45.07
CA ASP A 270 16.60 -8.03 45.47
C ASP A 270 17.56 -8.82 44.57
N ASN A 271 18.76 -8.24 44.49
CA ASN A 271 19.95 -8.64 43.74
C ASN A 271 20.39 -10.10 43.94
N ARG A 272 21.15 -10.61 42.96
CA ARG A 272 22.48 -11.20 43.20
C ARG A 272 23.23 -11.50 41.89
N ASP A 273 24.42 -10.90 41.78
CA ASP A 273 25.50 -11.33 40.91
C ASP A 273 26.01 -12.71 41.35
N ILE A 274 26.19 -13.66 40.42
CA ILE A 274 27.20 -14.74 40.51
C ILE A 274 27.72 -15.05 39.09
N ASP A 275 29.03 -14.88 38.93
CA ASP A 275 29.87 -15.40 37.85
C ASP A 275 30.22 -16.85 38.18
N GLU A 276 29.85 -17.81 37.33
CA GLU A 276 30.48 -19.14 37.29
C GLU A 276 30.53 -19.63 35.84
N GLY A 277 31.75 -19.88 35.35
CA GLY A 277 31.99 -20.54 34.08
C GLY A 277 31.90 -22.05 34.22
N LEU A 278 31.22 -22.71 33.28
CA LEU A 278 31.32 -24.14 33.03
C LEU A 278 31.21 -24.42 31.53
N ASN A 279 32.01 -25.39 31.09
CA ASN A 279 32.21 -25.82 29.72
C ASN A 279 31.01 -26.58 29.14
N GLU A 280 31.02 -26.57 27.80
CA GLU A 280 30.40 -27.47 26.83
C GLU A 280 30.03 -28.86 27.38
N ASP A 281 28.74 -29.23 27.31
CA ASP A 281 28.19 -30.21 26.36
C ASP A 281 26.72 -30.51 26.71
N GLU A 282 25.96 -30.90 25.68
CA GLU A 282 24.54 -31.27 25.69
C GLU A 282 23.53 -30.12 25.88
N MET A 283 22.74 -29.86 24.84
CA MET A 283 21.28 -29.65 24.97
C MET A 283 20.61 -29.74 23.61
N GLY A 284 19.65 -30.67 23.54
CA GLY A 284 18.81 -30.92 22.39
C GLY A 284 17.88 -29.76 22.07
N GLU A 285 17.32 -29.84 20.88
CA GLU A 285 16.27 -28.99 20.35
C GLU A 285 15.07 -28.96 21.31
N GLN A 286 14.93 -27.87 22.08
CA GLN A 286 13.64 -27.45 22.62
C GLN A 286 13.11 -26.35 21.70
N GLU A 287 12.23 -26.76 20.80
CA GLU A 287 11.32 -25.84 20.11
C GLU A 287 10.36 -25.28 21.17
N ASP A 288 10.48 -24.00 21.49
CA ASP A 288 9.45 -23.28 22.23
C ASP A 288 8.19 -23.22 21.34
N GLU A 289 7.24 -24.12 21.57
CA GLU A 289 5.86 -24.00 21.07
C GLU A 289 5.18 -22.79 21.75
N GLU A 290 5.46 -21.57 21.27
CA GLU A 290 4.66 -20.41 21.63
C GLU A 290 3.31 -20.46 20.90
N ARG A 291 2.23 -20.72 21.65
CA ARG A 291 0.84 -20.63 21.18
C ARG A 291 0.57 -19.31 20.47
N ALA A 292 0.28 -19.39 19.17
CA ALA A 292 -0.21 -18.27 18.37
C ALA A 292 -1.54 -17.75 18.95
N THR A 293 -1.55 -16.49 19.40
CA THR A 293 -2.80 -15.79 19.76
C THR A 293 -3.13 -14.80 18.66
N ALA A 294 -4.39 -14.76 18.23
CA ALA A 294 -4.88 -14.01 17.07
C ALA A 294 -4.89 -12.47 17.22
N ARG A 295 -4.16 -11.91 18.20
CA ARG A 295 -4.15 -10.48 18.47
C ARG A 295 -2.81 -9.88 18.04
N PRO A 296 -2.77 -8.87 17.16
CA PRO A 296 -1.51 -8.23 16.77
C PRO A 296 -0.87 -7.59 18.01
N ARG A 297 0.27 -8.13 18.47
CA ARG A 297 1.06 -7.55 19.56
C ARG A 297 1.74 -6.27 19.07
N ARG A 298 1.83 -5.25 19.92
CA ARG A 298 2.56 -4.01 19.57
C ARG A 298 4.05 -4.34 19.42
N LEU A 299 4.70 -3.81 18.38
CA LEU A 299 6.13 -4.05 18.09
C LEU A 299 7.06 -3.73 19.28
N SER A 300 6.64 -2.85 20.19
CA SER A 300 7.36 -2.49 21.42
C SER A 300 7.41 -3.62 22.48
N GLU A 301 6.56 -4.62 22.38
CA GLU A 301 6.44 -5.74 23.32
C GLU A 301 7.24 -6.98 22.88
N LEU A 302 7.78 -6.97 21.66
CA LEU A 302 8.70 -8.00 21.17
C LEU A 302 10.09 -7.76 21.74
N ASN A 303 10.47 -8.55 22.74
CA ASN A 303 11.81 -8.56 23.29
C ASN A 303 12.75 -9.30 22.32
N ILE A 304 13.15 -8.64 21.22
CA ILE A 304 14.09 -9.21 20.24
C ILE A 304 15.47 -9.27 20.90
N VAL A 305 15.77 -10.38 21.57
CA VAL A 305 17.11 -10.68 22.07
C VAL A 305 18.08 -10.55 20.90
N GLU A 306 19.07 -9.67 21.04
CA GLU A 306 20.10 -9.44 20.01
C GLU A 306 21.02 -10.65 19.89
N LYS A 307 20.55 -11.72 19.24
CA LYS A 307 21.39 -12.86 18.86
C LYS A 307 22.42 -12.34 17.84
N VAL A 308 23.67 -12.18 18.28
CA VAL A 308 24.79 -11.81 17.42
C VAL A 308 24.93 -12.88 16.34
N LYS A 309 24.90 -12.49 15.06
CA LYS A 309 25.02 -13.45 13.97
C LYS A 309 26.39 -14.15 14.04
N PRO A 310 26.44 -15.50 14.09
CA PRO A 310 27.69 -16.24 14.16
C PRO A 310 28.54 -15.98 12.90
N ILE A 311 29.87 -16.08 13.04
CA ILE A 311 30.79 -15.93 11.90
C ILE A 311 30.50 -17.07 10.91
N PRO A 312 30.28 -16.80 9.62
CA PRO A 312 30.04 -17.87 8.66
C PRO A 312 31.28 -18.78 8.56
N PRO A 313 31.12 -20.12 8.58
CA PRO A 313 32.22 -21.08 8.64
C PRO A 313 33.12 -21.07 7.39
N TYR A 314 32.63 -20.48 6.30
CA TYR A 314 33.30 -20.37 5.01
C TYR A 314 34.37 -19.27 5.00
N SER A 315 35.40 -19.43 4.16
CA SER A 315 36.44 -18.41 3.95
C SER A 315 35.88 -17.14 3.31
N SER A 316 36.17 -15.98 3.90
CA SER A 316 35.83 -14.68 3.31
C SER A 316 36.85 -14.30 2.23
N LEU A 317 36.37 -13.86 1.06
CA LEU A 317 37.18 -13.46 -0.11
C LEU A 317 38.22 -14.52 -0.56
N PHE A 318 38.02 -15.79 -0.20
CA PHE A 318 38.98 -16.89 -0.39
C PHE A 318 40.35 -16.72 0.30
N ILE A 319 40.55 -15.65 1.08
CA ILE A 319 41.83 -15.33 1.74
C ILE A 319 41.72 -15.46 3.27
N PHE A 320 40.56 -15.16 3.86
CA PHE A 320 40.37 -15.13 5.31
C PHE A 320 39.54 -16.33 5.81
N GLN A 321 40.23 -17.38 6.27
CA GLN A 321 39.61 -18.51 6.98
C GLN A 321 38.92 -18.05 8.29
N HIS A 322 37.97 -18.84 8.79
CA HIS A 322 37.16 -18.51 9.97
C HIS A 322 37.98 -18.38 11.26
N THR A 323 39.18 -18.98 11.31
CA THR A 323 40.13 -18.94 12.44
C THR A 323 41.07 -17.72 12.43
N ASN A 324 41.06 -16.88 11.39
CA ASN A 324 42.01 -15.77 11.30
C ASN A 324 41.70 -14.69 12.36
N LYS A 325 42.71 -14.35 13.18
CA LYS A 325 42.64 -13.32 14.24
C LYS A 325 42.14 -11.97 13.72
N PHE A 326 42.51 -11.60 12.49
CA PHE A 326 42.07 -10.35 11.88
C PHE A 326 40.57 -10.34 11.56
N ARG A 327 40.02 -11.45 11.08
CA ARG A 327 38.58 -11.58 10.78
C ARG A 327 37.74 -11.58 12.05
N ILE A 328 38.22 -12.26 13.10
CA ILE A 328 37.59 -12.26 14.43
C ILE A 328 37.60 -10.85 15.02
N PHE A 329 38.70 -10.10 14.87
CA PHE A 329 38.78 -8.70 15.28
C PHE A 329 37.77 -7.83 14.51
N CYS A 330 37.71 -7.93 13.18
CA CYS A 330 36.73 -7.18 12.37
C CYS A 330 35.28 -7.51 12.74
N HIS A 331 34.96 -8.79 13.02
CA HIS A 331 33.63 -9.20 13.50
C HIS A 331 33.31 -8.59 14.87
N ARG A 332 34.27 -8.61 15.80
CA ARG A 332 34.13 -7.98 17.12
C ARG A 332 33.87 -6.47 17.02
N VAL A 333 34.58 -5.77 16.14
CA VAL A 333 34.38 -4.33 15.89
C VAL A 333 33.00 -4.07 15.27
N CYS A 334 32.59 -4.86 14.27
CA CYS A 334 31.29 -4.67 13.60
C CYS A 334 30.09 -4.88 14.54
N ASN A 335 30.23 -5.78 15.51
CA ASN A 335 29.16 -6.11 16.47
C ASN A 335 29.21 -5.26 17.74
N HIS A 336 30.23 -4.39 17.91
CA HIS A 336 30.31 -3.53 19.07
C HIS A 336 29.22 -2.45 19.05
N ARG A 337 28.50 -2.27 20.15
CA ARG A 337 27.37 -1.31 20.25
C ARG A 337 27.79 0.13 19.91
N ALA A 338 28.97 0.56 20.39
CA ALA A 338 29.47 1.90 20.10
C ALA A 338 29.75 2.11 18.60
N PHE A 339 30.20 1.07 17.88
CA PHE A 339 30.43 1.16 16.44
C PHE A 339 29.11 1.41 15.69
N GLY A 340 28.04 0.73 16.10
CA GLY A 340 26.69 0.96 15.57
C GLY A 340 26.22 2.41 15.76
N TYR A 341 26.36 2.97 16.97
CA TYR A 341 25.98 4.35 17.26
C TYR A 341 26.84 5.39 16.52
N ILE A 342 28.15 5.17 16.41
CA ILE A 342 29.05 6.05 15.66
C ILE A 342 28.61 6.14 14.19
N ILE A 343 28.38 4.98 13.54
CA ILE A 343 27.91 4.96 12.15
C ILE A 343 26.55 5.64 12.01
N LEU A 344 25.61 5.42 12.95
CA LEU A 344 24.31 6.08 12.92
C LEU A 344 24.44 7.60 13.02
N ILE A 345 25.27 8.10 13.94
CA ILE A 345 25.55 9.54 14.07
C ILE A 345 26.18 10.08 12.78
N CYS A 346 27.12 9.36 12.16
CA CYS A 346 27.70 9.74 10.88
C CYS A 346 26.65 9.77 9.75
N ILE A 347 25.69 8.85 9.72
CA ILE A 347 24.58 8.86 8.76
C ILE A 347 23.72 10.11 8.96
N LEU A 348 23.37 10.43 10.22
CA LEU A 348 22.57 11.61 10.54
C LEU A 348 23.30 12.91 10.19
N LEU A 349 24.56 13.06 10.60
CA LEU A 349 25.37 14.24 10.27
C LEU A 349 25.58 14.37 8.76
N SER A 350 25.85 13.28 8.05
CA SER A 350 25.95 13.31 6.58
C SER A 350 24.64 13.72 5.91
N SER A 351 23.49 13.40 6.51
CA SER A 351 22.17 13.78 5.97
C SER A 351 21.87 15.25 6.21
N ILE A 352 22.23 15.77 7.40
CA ILE A 352 22.16 17.19 7.72
C ILE A 352 23.07 18.00 6.80
N SER A 353 24.29 17.51 6.53
CA SER A 353 25.21 18.18 5.60
C SER A 353 24.64 18.33 4.19
N LEU A 354 23.85 17.37 3.70
CA LEU A 354 23.18 17.46 2.41
C LEU A 354 22.10 18.55 2.42
N GLY A 355 21.31 18.65 3.49
CA GLY A 355 20.30 19.71 3.63
C GLY A 355 20.89 21.11 3.84
N ALA A 356 22.14 21.20 4.29
CA ALA A 356 22.84 22.45 4.52
C ALA A 356 23.54 23.01 3.26
N GLU A 357 23.59 22.26 2.16
CA GLU A 357 24.25 22.66 0.91
C GLU A 357 23.54 23.87 0.27
N ASP A 358 24.31 24.84 -0.19
CA ASP A 358 23.78 26.01 -0.91
C ASP A 358 23.50 25.64 -2.38
N PRO A 359 22.24 25.72 -2.86
CA PRO A 359 21.93 25.43 -4.26
C PRO A 359 22.31 26.57 -5.21
N VAL A 360 22.52 27.79 -4.71
CA VAL A 360 22.73 29.00 -5.55
C VAL A 360 24.21 29.23 -5.81
N ASP A 361 25.04 29.15 -4.75
CA ASP A 361 26.49 29.39 -4.86
C ASP A 361 27.31 28.11 -4.58
N PRO A 362 27.81 27.42 -5.63
CA PRO A 362 28.59 26.19 -5.48
C PRO A 362 29.96 26.40 -4.80
N ASP A 363 30.53 27.60 -4.83
CA ASP A 363 31.87 27.90 -4.32
C ASP A 363 31.89 28.56 -2.93
N SER A 364 30.69 28.74 -2.34
CA SER A 364 30.52 29.30 -1.01
C SER A 364 31.40 28.60 0.05
N PHE A 365 31.88 29.38 1.03
CA PHE A 365 32.70 28.85 2.14
C PHE A 365 32.03 27.66 2.84
N ARG A 366 30.70 27.73 3.00
CA ARG A 366 29.87 26.64 3.50
C ARG A 366 30.00 25.38 2.65
N ASN A 367 29.82 25.48 1.33
CA ASN A 367 29.94 24.32 0.43
C ASN A 367 31.35 23.74 0.41
N ARG A 368 32.40 24.53 0.60
CA ARG A 368 33.78 24.01 0.76
C ARG A 368 33.93 23.14 2.01
N ILE A 369 33.38 23.58 3.15
CA ILE A 369 33.37 22.79 4.39
C ILE A 369 32.55 21.51 4.21
N LEU A 370 31.34 21.63 3.64
CA LEU A 370 30.45 20.49 3.42
C LEU A 370 31.06 19.46 2.46
N ASN A 371 31.73 19.89 1.40
CA ASN A 371 32.47 19.00 0.50
C ASN A 371 33.65 18.30 1.20
N THR A 372 34.29 18.97 2.16
CA THR A 372 35.35 18.35 2.96
C THR A 372 34.78 17.30 3.91
N ALA A 373 33.65 17.61 4.57
CA ALA A 373 32.93 16.67 5.40
C ALA A 373 32.41 15.45 4.61
N ASP A 374 32.03 15.65 3.34
CA ASP A 374 31.58 14.59 2.44
C ASP A 374 32.64 13.50 2.22
N TYR A 375 33.91 13.91 2.07
CA TYR A 375 35.04 12.98 2.00
C TYR A 375 35.23 12.21 3.30
N PHE A 376 35.11 12.89 4.44
CA PHE A 376 35.19 12.25 5.76
C PHE A 376 34.10 11.18 5.94
N PHE A 377 32.84 11.51 5.67
CA PHE A 377 31.74 10.55 5.79
C PHE A 377 31.89 9.38 4.82
N THR A 378 32.27 9.65 3.57
CA THR A 378 32.50 8.59 2.56
C THR A 378 33.62 7.65 3.00
N ALA A 379 34.70 8.17 3.59
CA ALA A 379 35.79 7.36 4.14
C ALA A 379 35.32 6.46 5.30
N VAL A 380 34.60 7.02 6.28
CA VAL A 380 34.04 6.25 7.42
C VAL A 380 33.14 5.13 6.94
N PHE A 381 32.27 5.39 5.97
CA PHE A 381 31.36 4.39 5.40
C PHE A 381 32.07 3.35 4.54
N THR A 382 33.13 3.73 3.84
CA THR A 382 33.98 2.78 3.10
C THR A 382 34.65 1.81 4.07
N VAL A 383 35.20 2.33 5.18
CA VAL A 383 35.80 1.49 6.24
C VAL A 383 34.75 0.55 6.86
N GLU A 384 33.55 1.04 7.14
CA GLU A 384 32.45 0.20 7.64
C GLU A 384 32.14 -0.98 6.70
N ILE A 385 32.02 -0.71 5.40
CA ILE A 385 31.74 -1.76 4.41
C ILE A 385 32.91 -2.74 4.31
N CYS A 386 34.15 -2.25 4.27
CA CYS A 386 35.34 -3.10 4.25
C CYS A 386 35.37 -4.06 5.44
N LEU A 387 35.12 -3.56 6.65
CA LEU A 387 35.07 -4.39 7.87
C LEU A 387 33.96 -5.45 7.79
N LYS A 388 32.77 -5.09 7.28
CA LYS A 388 31.65 -6.01 7.10
C LYS A 388 31.92 -7.07 6.03
N VAL A 389 32.54 -6.70 4.91
CA VAL A 389 32.92 -7.63 3.83
C VAL A 389 33.98 -8.62 4.31
N ILE A 390 34.98 -8.17 5.09
CA ILE A 390 35.99 -9.07 5.67
C ILE A 390 35.33 -10.06 6.65
N SER A 391 34.42 -9.58 7.50
CA SER A 391 33.74 -10.38 8.50
C SER A 391 32.77 -11.43 7.90
N TYR A 392 31.88 -10.99 7.01
CA TYR A 392 30.75 -11.76 6.49
C TYR A 392 30.93 -12.28 5.05
N GLY A 393 32.02 -11.96 4.34
CA GLY A 393 32.22 -12.38 2.96
C GLY A 393 31.34 -11.63 1.94
N LEU A 394 31.72 -11.70 0.65
CA LEU A 394 31.11 -10.89 -0.41
C LEU A 394 29.78 -11.48 -0.94
N ILE A 395 29.81 -12.61 -1.66
CA ILE A 395 28.64 -13.11 -2.44
C ILE A 395 28.39 -14.62 -2.32
N LEU A 396 29.42 -15.46 -2.20
CA LEU A 396 29.31 -16.90 -2.52
C LEU A 396 28.55 -17.79 -1.52
N HIS A 397 28.29 -17.37 -0.28
CA HIS A 397 27.71 -18.23 0.75
C HIS A 397 26.37 -17.69 1.31
N PRO A 398 25.50 -18.53 1.92
CA PRO A 398 24.19 -18.11 2.44
C PRO A 398 24.23 -16.99 3.48
N GLY A 399 25.32 -16.85 4.23
CA GLY A 399 25.55 -15.73 5.15
C GLY A 399 26.26 -14.49 4.57
N ALA A 400 26.39 -14.37 3.25
CA ALA A 400 27.22 -13.34 2.63
C ALA A 400 26.61 -11.92 2.71
N PHE A 401 27.48 -10.91 2.80
CA PHE A 401 27.08 -9.51 3.00
C PHE A 401 26.10 -9.01 1.93
N CYS A 402 26.35 -9.33 0.65
CA CYS A 402 25.55 -8.86 -0.49
C CYS A 402 24.22 -9.61 -0.70
N ARG A 403 23.89 -10.67 0.07
CA ARG A 403 22.57 -11.33 -0.04
C ARG A 403 21.45 -10.57 0.64
N ASN A 404 21.77 -9.66 1.56
CA ASN A 404 20.79 -8.80 2.22
C ASN A 404 20.51 -7.55 1.37
N ARG A 405 19.25 -7.34 0.97
CA ARG A 405 18.79 -6.16 0.18
C ARG A 405 19.26 -4.83 0.78
N PHE A 406 19.24 -4.69 2.11
CA PHE A 406 19.66 -3.46 2.78
C PHE A 406 21.19 -3.24 2.78
N ASN A 407 21.98 -4.32 2.73
CA ASN A 407 23.43 -4.20 2.63
C ASN A 407 23.88 -3.83 1.20
N ILE A 408 23.11 -4.24 0.17
CA ILE A 408 23.32 -3.80 -1.20
C ILE A 408 23.12 -2.28 -1.30
N LEU A 409 22.10 -1.73 -0.61
CA LEU A 409 21.88 -0.29 -0.55
C LEU A 409 23.10 0.45 0.03
N ASP A 410 23.66 -0.05 1.14
CA ASP A 410 24.88 0.51 1.74
C ASP A 410 26.04 0.54 0.73
N ILE A 411 26.26 -0.55 -0.02
CA ILE A 411 27.28 -0.63 -1.08
C ILE A 411 27.02 0.41 -2.16
N VAL A 412 25.81 0.45 -2.71
CA VAL A 412 25.46 1.36 -3.81
C VAL A 412 25.72 2.82 -3.41
N VAL A 413 25.32 3.23 -2.21
CA VAL A 413 25.51 4.61 -1.73
C VAL A 413 26.99 4.98 -1.61
N VAL A 414 27.83 4.07 -1.11
CA VAL A 414 29.28 4.30 -1.00
C VAL A 414 29.93 4.27 -2.38
N SER A 415 29.56 3.33 -3.26
CA SER A 415 30.07 3.26 -4.63
C SER A 415 29.76 4.53 -5.43
N VAL A 416 28.53 5.05 -5.36
CA VAL A 416 28.16 6.32 -6.01
C VAL A 416 29.02 7.48 -5.48
N SER A 417 29.27 7.52 -4.17
CA SER A 417 30.09 8.58 -3.56
C SER A 417 31.55 8.50 -4.00
N LEU A 418 32.13 7.30 -4.10
CA LEU A 418 33.49 7.08 -4.61
C LEU A 418 33.59 7.40 -6.12
N ILE A 419 32.64 6.97 -6.92
CA ILE A 419 32.60 7.26 -8.37
C ILE A 419 32.48 8.77 -8.61
N SER A 420 31.64 9.47 -7.84
CA SER A 420 31.51 10.93 -7.91
C SER A 420 32.83 11.65 -7.60
N MET A 421 33.67 11.08 -6.74
CA MET A 421 34.99 11.63 -6.40
C MET A 421 35.99 11.43 -7.55
N VAL A 422 35.98 10.26 -8.20
CA VAL A 422 36.88 9.92 -9.30
C VAL A 422 36.55 10.67 -10.60
N ILE A 423 35.26 10.91 -10.88
CA ILE A 423 34.78 11.51 -12.14
C ILE A 423 34.75 13.05 -12.11
N LYS A 424 35.14 13.68 -10.99
CA LYS A 424 35.05 15.14 -10.77
C LYS A 424 35.65 15.98 -11.91
N ASP A 425 36.66 15.47 -12.61
CA ASP A 425 37.39 16.19 -13.67
C ASP A 425 36.98 15.82 -15.11
N ARG A 426 36.11 14.81 -15.32
CA ARG A 426 35.92 14.21 -16.67
C ARG A 426 34.51 14.35 -17.28
N ALA A 427 33.45 14.57 -16.50
CA ALA A 427 32.08 14.67 -17.07
C ALA A 427 31.09 15.46 -16.17
N MET A 428 30.81 16.72 -16.51
CA MET A 428 29.95 17.59 -15.69
C MET A 428 28.49 17.13 -15.56
N SER A 429 27.88 16.54 -16.60
CA SER A 429 26.47 16.12 -16.56
C SER A 429 26.27 14.90 -15.66
N VAL A 430 27.17 13.91 -15.74
CA VAL A 430 27.12 12.69 -14.93
C VAL A 430 27.37 13.01 -13.46
N VAL A 431 28.29 13.94 -13.16
CA VAL A 431 28.56 14.37 -11.78
C VAL A 431 27.34 15.00 -11.11
N LYS A 432 26.50 15.76 -11.84
CA LYS A 432 25.25 16.30 -11.29
C LYS A 432 24.28 15.19 -10.86
N ILE A 433 24.11 14.16 -11.69
CA ILE A 433 23.25 13.01 -11.39
C ILE A 433 23.80 12.23 -10.18
N LEU A 434 25.12 11.99 -10.13
CA LEU A 434 25.76 11.30 -9.01
C LEU A 434 25.66 12.08 -7.70
N ARG A 435 25.65 13.43 -7.75
CA ARG A 435 25.38 14.27 -6.57
C ARG A 435 23.95 14.11 -6.07
N VAL A 436 22.96 14.04 -6.96
CA VAL A 436 21.55 13.79 -6.57
C VAL A 436 21.40 12.44 -5.86
N LEU A 437 22.10 11.41 -6.32
CA LEU A 437 22.07 10.08 -5.69
C LEU A 437 22.59 10.06 -4.24
N ARG A 438 23.25 11.13 -3.76
CA ARG A 438 23.62 11.26 -2.34
C ARG A 438 22.39 11.39 -1.42
N VAL A 439 21.22 11.72 -1.97
CA VAL A 439 19.93 11.70 -1.26
C VAL A 439 19.55 10.32 -0.73
N LEU A 440 20.23 9.26 -1.19
CA LEU A 440 20.02 7.89 -0.71
C LEU A 440 20.72 7.60 0.64
N ARG A 441 21.59 8.48 1.14
CA ARG A 441 22.33 8.28 2.41
C ARG A 441 21.44 8.10 3.65
N PRO A 442 20.35 8.86 3.83
CA PRO A 442 19.43 8.65 4.95
C PRO A 442 18.79 7.26 4.96
N LEU A 443 18.60 6.63 3.79
CA LEU A 443 18.03 5.28 3.69
C LEU A 443 18.91 4.23 4.39
N ARG A 444 20.19 4.51 4.61
CA ARG A 444 21.09 3.62 5.38
C ARG A 444 20.69 3.52 6.84
N ALA A 445 19.98 4.51 7.38
CA ALA A 445 19.42 4.44 8.73
C ALA A 445 18.37 3.31 8.86
N ILE A 446 17.66 2.95 7.78
CA ILE A 446 16.72 1.83 7.74
C ILE A 446 17.43 0.52 8.07
N ASN A 447 18.68 0.34 7.61
CA ASN A 447 19.44 -0.88 7.93
C ASN A 447 19.76 -0.99 9.45
N ARG A 448 19.70 0.12 10.19
CA ARG A 448 20.01 0.20 11.62
C ARG A 448 18.76 0.25 12.51
N ALA A 449 17.66 0.83 12.05
CA ALA A 449 16.41 0.91 12.78
C ALA A 449 15.52 -0.30 12.50
N LYS A 450 15.45 -1.26 13.43
CA LYS A 450 14.64 -2.49 13.30
C LYS A 450 13.16 -2.19 13.04
N GLY A 451 12.60 -1.16 13.69
CA GLY A 451 11.21 -0.75 13.48
C GLY A 451 10.90 -0.28 12.05
N LEU A 452 11.85 0.37 11.37
CA LEU A 452 11.67 0.80 9.97
C LEU A 452 11.77 -0.37 8.98
N LYS A 453 12.44 -1.47 9.34
CA LYS A 453 12.54 -2.65 8.46
C LYS A 453 11.21 -3.38 8.35
N VAL A 454 10.56 -3.58 9.49
CA VAL A 454 9.28 -4.30 9.55
C VAL A 454 8.23 -3.60 8.70
N SER A 455 8.11 -2.27 8.80
CA SER A 455 7.15 -1.49 8.00
C SER A 455 7.41 -1.44 6.48
N ILE A 456 8.58 -1.89 6.01
CA ILE A 456 8.92 -1.95 4.58
C ILE A 456 8.77 -3.37 4.03
N ASP A 457 8.90 -4.37 4.91
CA ASP A 457 8.77 -5.78 4.56
C ASP A 457 7.32 -6.29 4.67
N ASP A 458 6.48 -5.64 5.49
CA ASP A 458 5.00 -5.76 5.49
C ASP A 458 4.37 -4.97 4.32
#